data_AF-A0A3N5F7G2-F1
#
_entry.id   AF-A0A3N5F7G2-F1
#
_cell.length_a   1.000
_cell.length_b   1.000
_cell.length_c   1.000
_cell.angle_alpha   90.00
_cell.angle_beta   90.00
_cell.angle_gamma   90.00
#
_symmetry.space_group_name_H-M   'P 1'
#
loop_
_entity.id
_entity.type
_entity.pdbx_description
1 polymer ?
#
loop_
_entity_poly.entity_id
_entity_poly.type
_entity_poly.pdbx_seq_one_letter_code
_entity_poly.pdbx_strand_id
1 'polypeptide(L)' 'MVRTGGRTFPLRRTYGDVRPGEYLALINSFGVVEVAKAEQSAAEALGLGRGTPVTVSNY' A
#
# COMPACT_ATOMS: atom_id res chain seq x y z
N MET A 1 -3.04 9.68 -3.91
CA MET A 1 -3.75 8.65 -3.11
C MET A 1 -3.71 7.31 -3.84
N VAL A 2 -3.61 6.19 -3.12
CA VAL A 2 -3.58 4.84 -3.71
C VAL A 2 -4.79 4.05 -3.22
N ARG A 3 -5.48 3.32 -4.12
CA ARG A 3 -6.68 2.55 -3.79
C ARG A 3 -6.62 1.14 -4.34
N THR A 4 -6.99 0.16 -3.53
CA THR A 4 -7.17 -1.25 -3.91
C THR A 4 -8.00 -1.98 -2.85
N GLY A 5 -8.64 -3.10 -3.18
CA GLY A 5 -9.43 -3.89 -2.23
C GLY A 5 -10.54 -3.09 -1.52
N GLY A 6 -11.11 -2.07 -2.18
CA GLY A 6 -12.12 -1.18 -1.58
C GLY A 6 -11.58 -0.20 -0.53
N ARG A 7 -10.26 -0.13 -0.33
CA ARG A 7 -9.60 0.73 0.66
C ARG A 7 -8.75 1.81 0.00
N THR A 8 -8.42 2.79 0.82
CA THR A 8 -7.61 3.96 0.46
C THR A 8 -6.38 4.00 1.36
N PHE A 9 -5.23 4.25 0.75
CA PHE A 9 -3.93 4.26 1.42
C PHE A 9 -3.23 5.61 1.22
N PRO A 10 -2.73 6.22 2.31
CA PRO A 10 -1.92 7.43 2.20
C PRO A 10 -0.56 7.10 1.59
N LEU A 11 -0.06 7.99 0.73
CA LEU A 11 1.31 7.87 0.24
C LEU A 11 2.28 8.35 1.33
N ARG A 12 3.32 7.56 1.56
CA ARG A 12 4.40 7.77 2.53
C ARG A 12 5.75 7.52 1.86
N ARG A 13 6.82 7.95 2.51
CA ARG A 13 8.18 7.82 1.96
C ARG A 13 8.78 6.48 2.33
N THR A 14 8.53 6.01 3.54
CA THR A 14 9.08 4.75 4.05
C THR A 14 8.14 4.08 5.05
N TYR A 15 8.40 2.80 5.33
CA TYR A 15 7.75 2.01 6.36
C TYR A 15 7.79 2.66 7.75
N GLY A 16 8.88 3.38 8.06
CA GLY A 16 9.05 4.06 9.35
C GLY A 16 8.16 5.29 9.56
N ASP A 17 7.40 5.72 8.55
CA ASP A 17 6.49 6.87 8.66
C ASP A 17 5.13 6.50 9.31
N VAL A 18 4.90 5.21 9.61
CA VAL A 18 3.66 4.68 10.21
C VAL A 18 3.97 3.70 11.34
N ARG A 19 2.97 3.39 12.17
CA ARG A 19 3.14 2.41 13.25
C ARG A 19 3.11 0.97 12.72
N PRO A 20 3.73 -0.01 13.41
CA PRO A 20 3.59 -1.41 13.08
C PRO A 20 2.12 -1.82 12.93
N GLY A 21 1.81 -2.53 11.85
CA GLY A 21 0.45 -2.95 11.51
C GLY A 21 -0.43 -1.90 10.81
N GLU A 22 0.01 -0.64 10.68
CA GLU A 22 -0.70 0.36 9.87
C GLU A 22 -0.45 0.15 8.39
N TYR A 23 -1.44 0.51 7.57
CA TYR A 23 -1.31 0.45 6.12
C TYR A 23 -0.74 1.75 5.55
N LEU A 24 0.08 1.61 4.52
CA LEU A 24 0.64 2.71 3.75
C LEU A 24 0.75 2.32 2.28
N ALA A 25 0.84 3.33 1.42
CA ALA A 25 1.42 3.18 0.10
C ALA A 25 2.75 3.92 0.04
N LEU A 26 3.72 3.41 -0.73
CA LEU A 26 4.99 4.08 -0.98
C LEU A 26 5.50 3.77 -2.39
N ILE A 27 6.57 4.46 -2.81
CA ILE A 27 7.36 4.05 -3.98
C ILE A 27 8.52 3.20 -3.48
N ASN A 28 8.60 1.95 -3.93
CA ASN A 28 9.63 1.02 -3.48
C ASN A 28 10.92 1.13 -4.32
N SER A 29 11.91 0.29 -4.00
CA SER A 29 13.21 0.27 -4.69
C SER A 29 13.14 -0.13 -6.16
N PHE A 30 12.00 -0.66 -6.64
CA PHE A 30 11.76 -0.96 -8.06
C PHE A 30 11.08 0.20 -8.80
N GLY A 31 10.81 1.32 -8.13
CA GLY A 31 10.18 2.50 -8.74
C GLY A 31 8.68 2.34 -8.98
N VAL A 32 8.02 1.36 -8.33
CA VAL A 32 6.57 1.12 -8.46
C VAL A 32 5.83 1.49 -7.18
N VAL A 33 4.53 1.74 -7.32
CA VAL A 33 3.64 1.93 -6.17
C VAL A 33 3.47 0.59 -5.46
N GLU A 34 3.79 0.59 -4.18
CA GLU A 34 3.61 -0.54 -3.29
C GLU A 34 2.54 -0.21 -2.24
N VAL A 35 1.64 -1.15 -1.98
CA VAL A 35 0.69 -1.10 -0.85
C VAL A 35 1.18 -2.08 0.20
N ALA A 36 1.50 -1.57 1.38
CA ALA A 36 2.12 -2.34 2.44
C ALA A 36 1.35 -2.19 3.77
N LYS A 37 1.65 -3.11 4.69
CA LYS A 37 1.26 -3.05 6.09
C LYS A 37 2.56 -3.11 6.88
N ALA A 38 2.87 -2.11 7.71
CA ALA A 38 4.17 -2.06 8.35
C ALA A 38 4.43 -3.34 9.16
N GLU A 39 5.61 -3.95 8.92
CA GLU A 39 6.06 -5.20 9.55
C GLU A 39 5.20 -6.44 9.26
N GLN A 40 4.27 -6.36 8.28
CA GLN A 40 3.29 -7.41 8.00
C GLN A 40 2.93 -7.51 6.50
N SER A 41 2.19 -8.56 6.12
CA SER A 41 1.71 -8.74 4.74
C SER A 41 0.40 -7.98 4.49
N ALA A 42 0.43 -6.97 3.61
CA ALA A 42 -0.79 -6.30 3.17
C ALA A 42 -1.67 -7.20 2.29
N ALA A 43 -1.05 -8.01 1.41
CA ALA A 43 -1.78 -8.87 0.49
C ALA A 43 -2.65 -9.90 1.23
N GLU A 44 -2.09 -10.54 2.26
CA GLU A 44 -2.85 -11.49 3.10
C GLU A 44 -3.95 -10.78 3.89
N ALA A 45 -3.63 -9.65 4.53
CA ALA A 45 -4.58 -8.93 5.37
C ALA A 45 -5.75 -8.29 4.58
N LEU A 46 -5.56 -8.07 3.28
CA LEU A 46 -6.56 -7.50 2.37
C LEU A 46 -7.15 -8.53 1.41
N GLY A 47 -6.70 -9.78 1.43
CA GLY A 47 -7.14 -10.85 0.51
C GLY A 47 -6.85 -10.53 -0.96
N LEU A 48 -5.75 -9.83 -1.25
CA LEU A 48 -5.41 -9.39 -2.60
C LEU A 48 -4.51 -10.40 -3.30
N GLY A 49 -4.77 -10.62 -4.58
CA GLY A 49 -3.98 -11.49 -5.45
C GLY A 49 -3.44 -10.76 -6.68
N ARG A 50 -2.64 -11.46 -7.47
CA ARG A 50 -2.18 -10.97 -8.78
C ARG A 50 -3.40 -10.67 -9.66
N GLY A 51 -3.35 -9.56 -10.38
CA GLY A 51 -4.46 -9.07 -11.22
C GLY A 51 -5.49 -8.22 -10.48
N THR A 52 -5.37 -8.06 -9.15
CA THR A 52 -6.22 -7.12 -8.41
C THR A 52 -5.97 -5.69 -8.91
N PRO A 53 -7.02 -4.93 -9.28
CA PRO A 53 -6.87 -3.56 -9.74
C PRO A 53 -6.29 -2.63 -8.66
N VAL A 54 -5.43 -1.72 -9.09
CA VAL A 54 -4.89 -0.62 -8.27
C VAL A 54 -5.15 0.69 -9.00
N THR A 55 -5.73 1.67 -8.30
CA THR A 55 -5.95 3.02 -8.81
C THR A 55 -5.02 3.99 -8.11
N VAL A 56 -4.32 4.81 -8.89
CA VAL A 56 -3.46 5.89 -8.41
C VAL A 56 -4.05 7.22 -8.90
N SER A 57 -4.28 8.15 -7.98
CA SER A 57 -4.87 9.46 -8.29
C SER A 57 -4.17 10.58 -7.55
N ASN A 58 -4.23 11.79 -8.10
CA ASN A 58 -3.48 12.96 -7.65
C ASN A 58 -4.40 14.02 -7.03
N TYR A 59 -5.19 13.65 -6.01
CA TYR A 59 -6.10 14.56 -5.30
C TYR A 59 -6.22 14.14 -3.85
#